data_AF-A0A096YDT9-F1
#
_entry.id   AF-A0A096YDT9-F1
#
_cell.length_a   1.000
_cell.length_b   1.000
_cell.length_c   1.000
_cell.angle_alpha   90.00
_cell.angle_beta   90.00
_cell.angle_gamma   90.00
#
_symmetry.space_group_name_H-M   'P 1'
#
loop_
_entity.id
_entity.type
_entity.pdbx_description
1 polymer ?
#
loop_
_entity_poly.entity_id
_entity_poly.type
_entity_poly.pdbx_seq_one_letter_code
_entity_poly.pdbx_strand_id
1 'polypeptide(L)'
;AKEDGMDIFRVFDSLNYIPNMLLGMEAAGAAGGVVEAAISYTGDVSDPMRQKYSLEYYLKLANELVKAGTHILAIKDMAGLLKPEASRLLIGALRDRFPDIP
;
A
#
# COMPACT_ATOMS: atom_id res chain seq x y z
N ALA A 1 8.24 19.55 9.30
CA ALA A 1 8.15 18.78 8.04
C ALA A 1 7.09 19.33 7.09
N LYS A 2 5.78 19.25 7.42
CA LYS A 2 4.73 19.83 6.55
C LYS A 2 4.84 21.35 6.42
N GLU A 3 5.02 22.05 7.54
CA GLU A 3 5.26 23.51 7.56
C GLU A 3 6.51 23.94 6.77
N ASP A 4 7.48 23.03 6.62
CA ASP A 4 8.72 23.25 5.87
C ASP A 4 8.60 22.87 4.38
N GLY A 5 7.40 22.52 3.90
CA GLY A 5 7.12 22.29 2.48
C GLY A 5 7.00 20.82 2.03
N MET A 6 6.93 19.84 2.94
CA MET A 6 6.64 18.45 2.56
C MET A 6 5.15 18.23 2.31
N ASP A 7 4.74 17.82 1.11
CA ASP A 7 3.31 17.67 0.77
C ASP A 7 2.78 16.24 0.86
N ILE A 8 3.50 15.28 0.28
CA ILE A 8 3.08 13.87 0.20
C ILE A 8 3.92 13.04 1.15
N PHE A 9 3.25 12.32 2.05
CA PHE A 9 3.87 11.45 3.04
C PHE A 9 3.61 10.01 2.67
N ARG A 10 4.66 9.34 2.14
CA ARG A 10 4.64 7.89 1.93
C ARG A 10 4.88 7.19 3.27
N VAL A 11 3.85 6.54 3.81
CA VAL A 11 3.91 5.82 5.09
C VAL A 11 3.94 4.31 4.83
N PHE A 12 4.97 3.62 5.31
CA PHE A 12 5.08 2.17 5.23
C PHE A 12 5.54 1.59 6.56
N ASP A 13 5.22 0.32 6.78
CA ASP A 13 5.81 -0.49 7.85
C ASP A 13 6.56 -1.68 7.24
N SER A 14 7.70 -2.02 7.82
CA SER A 14 8.57 -3.10 7.31
C SER A 14 7.92 -4.48 7.29
N LEU A 15 6.91 -4.71 8.13
CA LEU A 15 6.17 -5.97 8.25
C LEU A 15 4.73 -5.86 7.72
N ASN A 16 4.36 -4.73 7.11
CA ASN A 16 2.97 -4.36 6.83
C ASN A 16 2.08 -4.46 8.08
N TYR A 17 2.61 -4.11 9.25
CA TYR A 17 1.86 -4.13 10.50
C TYR A 17 0.95 -2.91 10.59
N ILE A 18 -0.36 -3.13 10.36
CA ILE A 18 -1.37 -2.06 10.24
C ILE A 18 -1.35 -1.05 11.38
N PRO A 19 -1.26 -1.42 12.68
CA PRO A 19 -1.25 -0.43 13.76
C PRO A 19 -0.13 0.60 13.66
N ASN A 20 1.06 0.21 13.19
CA ASN A 20 2.15 1.16 12.95
C ASN A 20 1.85 2.08 11.77
N MET A 21 1.25 1.53 10.71
CA MET A 21 0.89 2.32 9.53
C MET A 21 -0.18 3.37 9.87
N LEU A 22 -1.20 2.99 10.63
CA LEU A 22 -2.26 3.90 11.07
C LEU A 22 -1.70 5.09 11.84
N LEU A 23 -0.80 4.86 12.79
CA LEU A 23 -0.15 5.93 13.54
C LEU A 23 0.54 6.95 12.61
N GLY A 24 1.29 6.48 11.61
CA GLY A 24 1.96 7.35 10.66
C GLY A 24 0.98 8.07 9.72
N MET A 25 -0.07 7.39 9.27
CA MET A 25 -1.12 7.96 8.43
C MET A 25 -1.89 9.05 9.16
N GLU A 26 -2.28 8.81 10.42
CA GLU A 26 -2.96 9.77 11.29
C GLU A 26 -2.10 11.00 11.52
N ALA A 27 -0.80 10.83 11.82
CA ALA A 27 0.12 11.95 12.00
C ALA A 27 0.27 12.80 10.73
N ALA A 28 0.44 12.17 9.57
CA ALA A 28 0.54 12.88 8.29
C ALA A 28 -0.78 13.57 7.90
N GLY A 29 -1.92 12.91 8.11
CA GLY A 29 -3.24 13.47 7.85
C GLY A 29 -3.59 14.64 8.77
N ALA A 30 -3.31 14.50 10.07
CA ALA A 30 -3.51 15.57 11.05
C ALA A 30 -2.62 16.79 10.78
N ALA A 31 -1.44 16.58 10.20
CA ALA A 31 -0.57 17.68 9.74
C ALA A 31 -1.10 18.38 8.47
N GLY A 32 -2.13 17.85 7.80
CA GLY A 32 -2.65 18.38 6.53
C GLY A 32 -1.83 17.99 5.31
N GLY A 33 -1.05 16.90 5.40
CA GLY A 33 -0.34 16.32 4.26
C GLY A 33 -1.20 15.33 3.47
N VAL A 34 -0.83 15.09 2.22
CA VAL A 34 -1.38 13.99 1.42
C VAL A 34 -0.79 12.69 1.94
N VAL A 35 -1.67 11.81 2.42
CA VAL A 35 -1.30 10.49 2.93
C VAL A 35 -1.23 9.48 1.78
N GLU A 36 -0.05 8.91 1.57
CA GLU A 36 0.19 7.79 0.65
C GLU A 36 0.58 6.54 1.47
N ALA A 37 -0.40 5.72 1.82
CA ALA A 37 -0.14 4.45 2.50
C ALA A 37 0.52 3.46 1.53
N ALA A 38 1.65 2.89 1.93
CA ALA A 38 2.47 2.04 1.09
C ALA A 38 2.57 0.61 1.63
N ILE A 39 2.15 -0.34 0.80
CA ILE A 39 2.24 -1.78 1.08
C ILE A 39 3.60 -2.28 0.58
N SER A 40 4.41 -2.84 1.48
CA SER A 40 5.68 -3.48 1.14
C SER A 40 5.43 -4.81 0.42
N TYR A 41 5.96 -4.95 -0.79
CA TYR A 41 5.76 -6.14 -1.63
C TYR A 41 6.87 -7.18 -1.42
N THR A 42 6.51 -8.47 -1.44
CA THR A 42 7.46 -9.59 -1.38
C THR A 42 6.86 -10.83 -2.06
N GLY A 43 7.70 -11.80 -2.38
CA GLY A 43 7.26 -13.03 -3.02
C GLY A 43 6.79 -12.81 -4.46
N ASP A 44 5.79 -13.58 -4.87
CA ASP A 44 5.25 -13.56 -6.23
C ASP A 44 3.75 -13.90 -6.20
N VAL A 45 2.88 -12.91 -6.40
CA VAL A 45 1.42 -13.13 -6.38
C VAL A 45 0.91 -13.96 -7.56
N SER A 46 1.73 -14.13 -8.60
CA SER A 46 1.42 -15.00 -9.74
C SER A 46 1.80 -16.46 -9.48
N ASP A 47 2.54 -16.77 -8.41
CA ASP A 47 2.93 -18.13 -8.02
C ASP A 47 1.89 -18.76 -7.08
N PRO A 48 1.08 -19.73 -7.52
CA PRO A 48 0.04 -20.34 -6.70
C PRO A 48 0.60 -21.23 -5.58
N MET A 49 1.89 -21.54 -5.57
CA MET A 49 2.49 -22.33 -4.49
C MET A 49 2.87 -21.45 -3.28
N ARG A 50 2.95 -20.13 -3.44
CA ARG A 50 3.35 -19.18 -2.39
C ARG A 50 2.15 -18.52 -1.72
N GLN A 51 1.55 -19.23 -0.76
CA GLN A 51 0.28 -18.83 -0.17
C GLN A 51 0.36 -17.76 0.94
N LYS A 52 1.54 -17.52 1.53
CA LYS A 52 1.68 -16.60 2.67
C LYS A 52 1.41 -15.14 2.30
N TYR A 53 1.92 -14.69 1.16
CA TYR A 53 1.77 -13.33 0.63
C TYR A 53 1.02 -13.39 -0.70
N SER A 54 -0.17 -13.99 -0.66
CA SER A 54 -1.03 -14.17 -1.83
C SER A 54 -1.63 -12.85 -2.31
N LEU A 55 -2.28 -12.87 -3.48
CA LEU A 55 -3.07 -11.72 -3.95
C LEU A 55 -4.11 -11.27 -2.91
N GLU A 56 -4.79 -12.23 -2.26
CA GLU A 56 -5.80 -11.93 -1.24
C GLU A 56 -5.21 -11.21 -0.02
N TYR A 57 -3.99 -11.57 0.40
CA TYR A 57 -3.27 -10.86 1.47
C TYR A 57 -3.13 -9.37 1.15
N TYR A 58 -2.67 -9.05 -0.07
CA TYR A 58 -2.50 -7.66 -0.49
C TYR A 58 -3.84 -6.92 -0.63
N LEU A 59 -4.87 -7.56 -1.17
CA LEU A 59 -6.21 -6.96 -1.29
C LEU A 59 -6.87 -6.69 0.07
N LYS A 60 -6.58 -7.51 1.09
CA LYS A 60 -7.04 -7.28 2.47
C LYS A 60 -6.33 -6.08 3.09
N LEU A 61 -5.00 -6.00 2.98
CA LEU A 61 -4.25 -4.84 3.47
C LEU A 61 -4.69 -3.55 2.80
N ALA A 62 -4.84 -3.56 1.47
CA ALA A 62 -5.33 -2.40 0.73
C ALA A 62 -6.70 -1.94 1.23
N ASN A 63 -7.63 -2.87 1.48
CA ASN A 63 -8.94 -2.54 2.04
C ASN A 63 -8.86 -1.87 3.41
N GLU A 64 -7.98 -2.34 4.30
CA GLU A 64 -7.80 -1.72 5.61
C GLU A 64 -7.22 -0.29 5.49
N LEU A 65 -6.24 -0.09 4.61
CA LEU A 65 -5.61 1.22 4.40
C LEU A 65 -6.55 2.23 3.71
N VAL A 66 -7.37 1.77 2.76
CA VAL A 66 -8.40 2.60 2.13
C VAL A 66 -9.48 2.98 3.15
N LYS A 67 -9.95 2.04 3.97
CA LYS A 67 -10.90 2.33 5.07
C LYS A 67 -10.33 3.30 6.11
N ALA A 68 -9.02 3.23 6.35
CA ALA A 68 -8.30 4.16 7.22
C ALA A 68 -8.11 5.57 6.61
N GLY A 69 -8.52 5.79 5.35
CA GLY A 69 -8.55 7.12 4.75
C GLY A 69 -7.26 7.53 4.05
N THR A 70 -6.51 6.59 3.46
CA THR A 70 -5.40 6.96 2.57
C THR A 70 -5.90 7.74 1.35
N HIS A 71 -5.13 8.75 0.90
CA HIS A 71 -5.46 9.51 -0.31
C HIS A 71 -4.93 8.82 -1.57
N ILE A 72 -3.77 8.17 -1.45
CA ILE A 72 -3.08 7.42 -2.51
C ILE A 72 -2.68 6.06 -1.93
N LEU A 73 -2.78 4.98 -2.71
CA LEU A 73 -2.31 3.66 -2.32
C LEU A 73 -1.06 3.27 -3.12
N ALA A 74 0.07 3.09 -2.44
CA ALA A 74 1.33 2.72 -3.08
C ALA A 74 1.67 1.23 -2.89
N ILE A 75 2.23 0.62 -3.93
CA ILE A 75 2.93 -0.67 -3.84
C ILE A 75 4.44 -0.40 -3.80
N LYS A 76 5.07 -0.71 -2.67
CA LYS A 76 6.50 -0.53 -2.45
C LYS A 76 7.23 -1.86 -2.70
N ASP A 77 7.64 -2.09 -3.94
CA ASP A 77 8.57 -3.16 -4.28
C ASP A 77 10.01 -2.72 -4.03
N MET A 78 10.48 -2.89 -2.80
CA MET A 78 11.81 -2.47 -2.38
C MET A 78 12.94 -3.35 -2.91
N ALA A 79 12.62 -4.55 -3.41
CA ALA A 79 13.59 -5.56 -3.81
C ALA A 79 13.56 -5.89 -5.32
N GLY A 80 12.67 -5.27 -6.09
CA GLY A 80 12.56 -5.51 -7.54
C GLY A 80 12.01 -6.90 -7.86
N LEU A 81 11.05 -7.39 -7.06
CA LEU A 81 10.45 -8.72 -7.19
C LEU A 81 9.21 -8.75 -8.10
N LEU A 82 8.60 -7.58 -8.36
CA LEU A 82 7.32 -7.48 -9.04
C LEU A 82 7.46 -7.68 -10.55
N LYS A 83 7.31 -8.93 -10.99
CA LYS A 83 7.34 -9.32 -12.42
C LYS A 83 6.16 -8.70 -13.20
N PRO A 84 6.25 -8.62 -14.55
CA PRO A 84 5.16 -8.07 -15.37
C PRO A 84 3.81 -8.77 -15.17
N GLU A 85 3.78 -10.11 -15.10
CA GLU A 85 2.54 -10.86 -14.90
C GLU A 85 1.92 -10.60 -13.52
N ALA A 86 2.75 -10.68 -12.47
CA ALA A 86 2.35 -10.35 -11.10
C ALA A 86 1.84 -8.91 -10.98
N SER A 87 2.49 -7.95 -11.65
CA SER A 87 2.07 -6.55 -11.70
C SER A 87 0.67 -6.41 -12.30
N ARG A 88 0.44 -7.04 -13.47
CA ARG A 88 -0.86 -7.00 -14.15
C ARG A 88 -1.96 -7.56 -13.26
N LEU A 89 -1.70 -8.68 -12.59
CA LEU A 89 -2.65 -9.33 -11.68
C LEU A 89 -2.95 -8.45 -10.46
N LEU A 90 -1.91 -7.98 -9.76
CA LEU A 90 -2.05 -7.19 -8.54
C LEU A 90 -2.74 -5.85 -8.81
N ILE A 91 -2.23 -5.07 -9.78
CA ILE A 91 -2.75 -3.74 -10.08
C ILE A 91 -4.15 -3.83 -10.69
N GLY A 92 -4.41 -4.82 -11.54
CA GLY A 92 -5.75 -5.08 -12.10
C GLY A 92 -6.77 -5.33 -10.98
N ALA A 93 -6.48 -6.27 -10.08
CA ALA A 93 -7.37 -6.59 -8.97
C ALA A 93 -7.57 -5.41 -8.00
N LEU A 94 -6.53 -4.60 -7.76
CA LEU A 94 -6.65 -3.39 -6.95
C LEU A 94 -7.55 -2.34 -7.63
N ARG A 95 -7.39 -2.11 -8.93
CA ARG A 95 -8.23 -1.17 -9.68
C ARG A 95 -9.68 -1.63 -9.75
N ASP A 96 -9.93 -2.93 -9.96
CA ASP A 96 -11.28 -3.49 -9.98
C ASP A 96 -11.98 -3.28 -8.63
N ARG A 97 -11.24 -3.38 -7.53
CA ARG A 97 -11.79 -3.20 -6.18
C ARG A 97 -11.91 -1.74 -5.76
N PHE A 98 -11.00 -0.89 -6.22
CA PHE A 98 -10.88 0.51 -5.86
C PHE A 98 -10.76 1.37 -7.13
N PRO A 99 -11.86 1.58 -7.87
CA PRO A 99 -11.82 2.19 -9.21
C PRO A 99 -11.26 3.61 -9.21
N ASP A 100 -11.46 4.37 -8.13
CA ASP A 100 -11.12 5.79 -8.05
C ASP A 100 -9.93 6.08 -7.12
N ILE A 101 -9.36 5.07 -6.46
CA ILE A 101 -8.19 5.29 -5.60
C ILE A 101 -6.94 5.42 -6.48
N PRO A 102 -6.18 6.52 -6.38
CA PRO A 102 -4.89 6.67 -7.04
C PRO A 102 -3.89 5.59 -6.60
#